data_AF-A0A2K1P060-F1
#
_entry.id   AF-A0A2K1P060-F1
#
_cell.length_a   1.000
_cell.length_b   1.000
_cell.length_c   1.000
_cell.angle_alpha   90.00
_cell.angle_beta   90.00
_cell.angle_gamma   90.00
#
_symmetry.space_group_name_H-M   'P 1'
#
loop_
_entity.id
_entity.type
_entity.pdbx_description
1 polymer ?
#
loop_
_entity_poly.entity_id
_entity_poly.type
_entity_poly.pdbx_seq_one_letter_code
_entity_poly.pdbx_strand_id
1 'polypeptide(L)'
;MPGYLTHIIFGHKIFPNSLKNVKMFNLGLMGPDIFYYNISDPKYHIIGETLHNVDLTRLIKEIQKESPEYALGLYLHSYLDMKLHPRINAIERNTGKSHTKVETLIDAALLKKEWNTTIFRLDKHFFPNKLPARFMRIFDEVLYNYYEVEDVNIKSLYEIFLKNFFFLYKWYPIKTVASYVLYVVSLGKFNYKDYFIFRTPSLDILNDFGIETLWKESLDEIDQLLSEKF
;
A
#
# COMPACT_ATOMS: atom_id res chain seq x y z
N MET A 1 -7.48 1.25 3.81
CA MET A 1 -7.22 0.26 2.73
C MET A 1 -6.52 -0.93 3.36
N PRO A 2 -6.04 -1.98 2.68
CA PRO A 2 -4.97 -2.79 3.27
C PRO A 2 -3.73 -1.92 3.49
N GLY A 3 -2.84 -2.34 4.39
CA GLY A 3 -1.53 -1.71 4.50
C GLY A 3 -0.66 -2.05 3.29
N TYR A 4 0.37 -1.22 3.02
CA TYR A 4 1.21 -1.40 1.84
C TYR A 4 1.88 -2.78 1.78
N LEU A 5 2.25 -3.39 2.92
CA LEU A 5 2.87 -4.72 2.89
C LEU A 5 1.88 -5.77 2.43
N THR A 6 0.62 -5.66 2.81
CA THR A 6 -0.44 -6.55 2.30
C THR A 6 -0.50 -6.49 0.77
N HIS A 7 -0.42 -5.31 0.16
CA HIS A 7 -0.35 -5.18 -1.30
C HIS A 7 0.94 -5.74 -1.90
N ILE A 8 2.11 -5.45 -1.33
CA ILE A 8 3.38 -5.98 -1.83
C ILE A 8 3.38 -7.51 -1.77
N ILE A 9 2.97 -8.09 -0.64
CA ILE A 9 2.90 -9.55 -0.47
C ILE A 9 1.94 -10.15 -1.49
N PHE A 10 0.75 -9.56 -1.65
CA PHE A 10 -0.26 -10.04 -2.59
C PHE A 10 0.28 -10.07 -4.01
N GLY A 11 0.82 -8.94 -4.47
CA GLY A 11 1.39 -8.82 -5.81
C GLY A 11 2.57 -9.77 -6.05
N HIS A 12 3.42 -10.02 -5.05
CA HIS A 12 4.54 -10.97 -5.17
C HIS A 12 4.11 -12.43 -5.25
N LYS A 13 2.92 -12.80 -4.74
CA LYS A 13 2.37 -14.15 -4.95
C LYS A 13 1.89 -14.37 -6.38
N ILE A 14 1.49 -13.29 -7.05
CA ILE A 14 0.95 -13.29 -8.42
C ILE A 14 2.03 -12.93 -9.45
N PHE A 15 3.16 -12.38 -8.99
CA PHE A 15 4.18 -11.75 -9.83
C PHE A 15 4.58 -12.64 -11.00
N PRO A 16 4.22 -12.27 -12.25
CA PRO A 16 4.52 -13.10 -13.39
C PRO A 16 6.02 -13.18 -13.63
N ASN A 17 6.54 -14.38 -13.89
CA ASN A 17 7.95 -14.60 -14.25
C ASN A 17 8.41 -13.78 -15.47
N SER A 18 7.48 -13.28 -16.28
CA SER A 18 7.73 -12.47 -17.47
C SER A 18 8.04 -11.00 -17.18
N LEU A 19 7.70 -10.48 -16.00
CA LEU A 19 7.92 -9.08 -15.66
C LEU A 19 9.40 -8.81 -15.35
N LYS A 20 9.97 -7.81 -16.02
CA LYS A 20 11.40 -7.49 -15.91
C LYS A 20 11.69 -6.42 -14.86
N ASN A 21 10.73 -5.52 -14.61
CA ASN A 21 10.91 -4.40 -13.69
C ASN A 21 10.08 -4.52 -12.40
N VAL A 22 10.53 -5.40 -11.50
CA VAL A 22 9.92 -5.63 -10.16
C VAL A 22 9.74 -4.31 -9.38
N LYS A 23 10.66 -3.36 -9.54
CA LYS A 23 10.60 -2.09 -8.79
C LYS A 23 9.45 -1.20 -9.23
N MET A 24 9.20 -1.09 -10.54
CA MET A 24 8.01 -0.38 -11.05
C MET A 24 6.73 -1.12 -10.70
N PHE A 25 6.75 -2.46 -10.70
CA PHE A 25 5.62 -3.27 -10.23
C PHE A 25 5.29 -2.98 -8.76
N ASN A 26 6.30 -3.00 -7.87
CA ASN A 26 6.14 -2.65 -6.46
C ASN A 26 5.59 -1.24 -6.28
N LEU A 27 6.02 -0.29 -7.10
CA LEU A 27 5.47 1.06 -7.08
C LEU A 27 4.01 1.09 -7.52
N GLY A 28 3.63 0.28 -8.51
CA GLY A 28 2.23 0.08 -8.89
C GLY A 28 1.39 -0.49 -7.74
N LEU A 29 1.93 -1.45 -6.99
CA LEU A 29 1.27 -2.04 -5.81
C LEU A 29 1.09 -1.06 -4.65
N MET A 30 1.82 0.06 -4.62
CA MET A 30 1.53 1.16 -3.70
C MET A 30 0.27 1.93 -4.13
N GLY A 31 -0.06 1.93 -5.42
CA GLY A 31 -1.20 2.64 -5.94
C GLY A 31 -1.26 4.12 -5.53
N PRO A 32 -2.45 4.66 -5.23
CA PRO A 32 -2.62 6.00 -4.70
C PRO A 32 -2.03 6.23 -3.29
N ASP A 33 -1.54 5.20 -2.57
CA ASP A 33 -0.99 5.40 -1.23
C ASP A 33 0.25 6.28 -1.21
N ILE A 34 0.97 6.40 -2.33
CA ILE A 34 2.15 7.28 -2.44
C ILE A 34 1.79 8.74 -2.08
N PHE A 35 0.53 9.14 -2.29
CA PHE A 35 0.04 10.48 -2.00
C PHE A 35 -0.04 10.74 -0.49
N TYR A 36 -0.37 9.73 0.32
CA TYR A 36 -0.45 9.86 1.77
C TYR A 36 0.91 10.08 2.45
N TYR A 37 2.01 9.81 1.75
CA TYR A 37 3.34 10.08 2.28
C TYR A 37 3.74 11.56 2.18
N ASN A 38 3.02 12.40 1.45
CA ASN A 38 3.25 13.85 1.48
C ASN A 38 2.35 14.54 2.50
N ILE A 39 2.78 14.53 3.75
CA ILE A 39 2.05 15.13 4.88
C ILE A 39 2.18 16.67 4.96
N SER A 40 3.04 17.27 4.12
CA SER A 40 3.30 18.72 4.17
C SER A 40 2.22 19.55 3.50
N ASP A 41 1.41 18.94 2.65
CA ASP A 41 0.35 19.61 1.91
C ASP A 41 -0.92 18.74 1.93
N PRO A 42 -2.00 19.21 2.60
CA PRO A 42 -3.26 18.47 2.73
C PRO A 42 -3.87 18.05 1.39
N LYS A 43 -3.56 18.72 0.29
CA LYS A 43 -4.11 18.37 -1.03
C LYS A 43 -3.77 16.94 -1.44
N TYR A 44 -2.58 16.44 -1.09
CA TYR A 44 -2.19 15.08 -1.47
C TYR A 44 -2.99 14.03 -0.71
N HIS A 45 -3.39 14.31 0.53
CA HIS A 45 -4.32 13.43 1.24
C HIS A 45 -5.66 13.33 0.51
N ILE A 46 -6.22 14.47 0.08
CA ILE A 46 -7.47 14.53 -0.69
C ILE A 46 -7.31 13.81 -2.02
N ILE A 47 -6.21 14.01 -2.75
CA ILE A 47 -5.95 13.32 -4.02
C ILE A 47 -5.86 11.81 -3.81
N GLY A 48 -5.12 11.35 -2.80
CA GLY A 48 -5.02 9.93 -2.47
C GLY A 48 -6.39 9.33 -2.19
N GLU A 49 -7.20 9.98 -1.35
CA GLU A 49 -8.57 9.55 -1.05
C GLU A 49 -9.47 9.55 -2.28
N THR A 50 -9.40 10.58 -3.13
CA THR A 50 -10.17 10.64 -4.37
C THR A 50 -9.80 9.50 -5.31
N LEU A 51 -8.50 9.29 -5.56
CA LEU A 51 -8.02 8.24 -6.48
C LEU A 51 -8.40 6.84 -6.02
N HIS A 52 -8.52 6.64 -4.71
CA HIS A 52 -8.98 5.40 -4.09
C HIS A 52 -10.48 5.12 -4.23
N ASN A 53 -11.27 6.15 -4.57
CA ASN A 53 -12.73 6.06 -4.69
C ASN A 53 -13.23 6.15 -6.14
N VAL A 54 -12.34 6.26 -7.13
CA VAL A 54 -12.67 6.38 -8.56
C VAL A 54 -12.15 5.20 -9.36
N ASP A 55 -12.70 5.01 -10.58
CA ASP A 55 -12.24 3.97 -11.49
C ASP A 55 -10.88 4.32 -12.11
N LEU A 56 -9.85 3.56 -11.74
CA LEU A 56 -8.48 3.71 -12.25
C LEU A 56 -8.22 2.97 -13.57
N THR A 57 -9.23 2.34 -14.18
CA THR A 57 -9.09 1.58 -15.44
C THR A 57 -8.46 2.41 -16.55
N ARG A 58 -8.80 3.71 -16.65
CA ARG A 58 -8.23 4.58 -17.67
C ARG A 58 -6.75 4.85 -17.42
N LEU A 59 -6.38 5.12 -16.17
CA LEU A 59 -4.99 5.28 -15.74
C LEU A 59 -4.15 4.04 -16.04
N ILE A 60 -4.67 2.87 -15.66
CA ILE A 60 -4.02 1.58 -15.89
C ILE A 60 -3.77 1.38 -17.40
N LYS A 61 -4.78 1.57 -18.25
CA LYS A 61 -4.68 1.37 -19.71
C LYS A 61 -3.68 2.30 -20.38
N GLU A 62 -3.63 3.58 -19.99
CA GLU A 62 -2.70 4.53 -20.58
C GLU A 62 -1.26 4.28 -20.13
N ILE A 63 -1.05 3.98 -18.84
CA ILE A 63 0.28 3.65 -18.32
C ILE A 63 0.79 2.32 -18.86
N GLN A 64 -0.07 1.32 -19.08
CA GLN A 64 0.34 -0.01 -19.55
C GLN A 64 1.20 0.04 -20.82
N LYS A 65 0.98 1.04 -21.69
CA LYS A 65 1.76 1.27 -22.91
C LYS A 65 3.22 1.64 -22.64
N GLU A 66 3.52 2.20 -21.48
CA GLU A 66 4.84 2.69 -21.06
C GLU A 66 5.46 1.83 -19.97
N SER A 67 4.67 1.43 -18.96
CA SER A 67 5.10 0.57 -17.86
C SER A 67 4.02 -0.46 -17.55
N PRO A 68 4.03 -1.61 -18.26
CA PRO A 68 3.09 -2.70 -17.98
C PRO A 68 3.25 -3.24 -16.56
N GLU A 69 4.48 -3.19 -16.00
CA GLU A 69 4.73 -3.57 -14.60
C GLU A 69 3.97 -2.67 -13.62
N TYR A 70 4.06 -1.34 -13.75
CA TYR A 70 3.32 -0.43 -12.89
C TYR A 70 1.82 -0.62 -13.06
N ALA A 71 1.35 -0.71 -14.31
CA ALA A 71 -0.06 -0.89 -14.61
C ALA A 71 -0.64 -2.17 -13.99
N LEU A 72 0.10 -3.28 -14.04
CA LEU A 72 -0.31 -4.52 -13.35
C LEU A 72 -0.32 -4.33 -11.83
N GLY A 73 0.72 -3.73 -11.26
CA GLY A 73 0.76 -3.45 -9.82
C GLY A 73 -0.43 -2.60 -9.37
N LEU A 74 -0.77 -1.55 -10.13
CA LEU A 74 -1.90 -0.68 -9.84
C LEU A 74 -3.24 -1.42 -9.98
N TYR A 75 -3.39 -2.28 -10.99
CA TYR A 75 -4.56 -3.12 -11.14
C TYR A 75 -4.76 -4.05 -9.93
N LEU A 76 -3.70 -4.73 -9.50
CA LEU A 76 -3.73 -5.62 -8.34
C LEU A 76 -4.02 -4.86 -7.04
N HIS A 77 -3.49 -3.64 -6.91
CA HIS A 77 -3.78 -2.75 -5.80
C HIS A 77 -5.27 -2.42 -5.72
N SER A 78 -5.84 -1.86 -6.80
CA SER A 78 -7.27 -1.51 -6.86
C SER A 78 -8.17 -2.74 -6.65
N TYR A 79 -7.80 -3.90 -7.19
CA TYR A 79 -8.53 -5.14 -6.97
C TYR A 79 -8.56 -5.55 -5.49
N LEU A 80 -7.39 -5.53 -4.84
CA LEU A 80 -7.29 -5.94 -3.44
C LEU A 80 -8.00 -4.97 -2.49
N ASP A 81 -7.98 -3.68 -2.80
CA ASP A 81 -8.76 -2.66 -2.09
C ASP A 81 -10.25 -2.98 -2.11
N MET A 82 -10.80 -3.26 -3.30
CA MET A 82 -12.21 -3.62 -3.45
C MET A 82 -12.59 -4.84 -2.60
N LYS A 83 -11.66 -5.81 -2.44
CA LYS A 83 -11.90 -7.04 -1.69
C LYS A 83 -11.78 -6.86 -0.17
N LEU A 84 -10.72 -6.20 0.29
CA LEU A 84 -10.38 -6.17 1.71
C LEU A 84 -10.86 -4.91 2.45
N HIS A 85 -10.97 -3.77 1.77
CA HIS A 85 -11.35 -2.51 2.44
C HIS A 85 -12.71 -2.61 3.13
N PRO A 86 -13.79 -3.17 2.52
CA PRO A 86 -15.07 -3.32 3.21
C PRO A 86 -14.95 -4.13 4.51
N ARG A 87 -14.09 -5.15 4.53
CA ARG A 87 -13.84 -5.98 5.70
C ARG A 87 -13.07 -5.23 6.77
N ILE A 88 -12.04 -4.47 6.40
CA ILE A 88 -11.27 -3.62 7.33
C ILE A 88 -12.20 -2.59 8.00
N ASN A 89 -13.08 -1.93 7.25
CA ASN A 89 -14.09 -1.01 7.79
C ASN A 89 -15.05 -1.70 8.77
N ALA A 90 -15.45 -2.95 8.47
CA ALA A 90 -16.28 -3.72 9.39
C ALA A 90 -15.54 -4.05 10.70
N ILE A 91 -14.25 -4.40 10.64
CA ILE A 91 -13.42 -4.70 11.81
C ILE A 91 -13.22 -3.45 12.67
N GLU A 92 -12.92 -2.30 12.06
CA GLU A 92 -12.81 -1.02 12.75
C GLU A 92 -14.09 -0.72 13.55
N ARG A 93 -15.25 -0.76 12.89
CA ARG A 93 -16.56 -0.52 13.54
C ARG A 93 -16.85 -1.50 14.68
N ASN A 94 -16.52 -2.78 14.50
CA ASN A 94 -16.84 -3.82 15.47
C ASN A 94 -15.87 -3.88 16.66
N THR A 95 -14.62 -3.45 16.49
CA THR A 95 -13.58 -3.59 17.52
C THR A 95 -13.17 -2.28 18.18
N GLY A 96 -13.55 -1.13 17.61
CA GLY A 96 -13.12 0.20 18.05
C GLY A 96 -11.62 0.46 17.87
N LYS A 97 -10.89 -0.43 17.17
CA LYS A 97 -9.50 -0.19 16.79
C LYS A 97 -9.46 0.82 15.65
N SER A 98 -8.48 1.73 15.68
CA SER A 98 -8.24 2.65 14.56
C SER A 98 -7.98 1.88 13.28
N HIS A 99 -8.41 2.44 12.15
CA HIS A 99 -8.15 1.90 10.81
C HIS A 99 -6.68 1.47 10.62
N THR A 100 -5.75 2.38 10.92
CA THR A 100 -4.30 2.13 10.85
C THR A 100 -3.86 0.96 11.71
N LYS A 101 -4.46 0.78 12.91
CA LYS A 101 -4.10 -0.36 13.76
C LYS A 101 -4.52 -1.69 13.13
N VAL A 102 -5.70 -1.74 12.52
CA VAL A 102 -6.20 -2.94 11.83
C VAL A 102 -5.29 -3.29 10.66
N GLU A 103 -4.99 -2.32 9.79
CA GLU A 103 -4.07 -2.48 8.66
C GLU A 103 -2.70 -3.01 9.11
N THR A 104 -2.09 -2.36 10.10
CA THR A 104 -0.75 -2.71 10.58
C THR A 104 -0.71 -4.12 11.18
N LEU A 105 -1.79 -4.56 11.83
CA LEU A 105 -1.92 -5.92 12.35
C LEU A 105 -2.02 -6.96 11.23
N ILE A 106 -2.80 -6.68 10.19
CA ILE A 106 -2.94 -7.54 9.01
C ILE A 106 -1.60 -7.65 8.28
N ASP A 107 -0.93 -6.52 8.03
CA ASP A 107 0.41 -6.46 7.43
C ASP A 107 1.40 -7.35 8.17
N ALA A 108 1.46 -7.24 9.50
CA ALA A 108 2.39 -8.02 10.31
C ALA A 108 2.07 -9.52 10.31
N ALA A 109 0.79 -9.88 10.32
CA ALA A 109 0.34 -11.27 10.28
C ALA A 109 0.64 -11.91 8.91
N LEU A 110 0.28 -11.24 7.81
CA LEU A 110 0.57 -11.71 6.45
C LEU A 110 2.07 -11.77 6.18
N LEU A 111 2.84 -10.78 6.63
CA LEU A 111 4.30 -10.79 6.52
C LEU A 111 4.92 -12.01 7.22
N LYS A 112 4.40 -12.35 8.40
CA LYS A 112 4.86 -13.53 9.14
C LYS A 112 4.42 -14.83 8.47
N LYS A 113 3.20 -14.89 7.94
CA LYS A 113 2.64 -16.07 7.30
C LYS A 113 3.32 -16.38 5.96
N GLU A 114 3.40 -15.39 5.07
CA GLU A 114 3.78 -15.60 3.67
C GLU A 114 5.30 -15.53 3.47
N TRP A 115 6.01 -14.68 4.23
CA TRP A 115 7.46 -14.50 4.07
C TRP A 115 8.28 -14.94 5.30
N ASN A 116 7.63 -15.49 6.33
CA ASN A 116 8.27 -15.96 7.57
C ASN A 116 9.24 -14.93 8.19
N THR A 117 8.92 -13.64 8.07
CA THR A 117 9.80 -12.55 8.50
C THR A 117 9.06 -11.55 9.39
N THR A 118 9.77 -10.52 9.83
CA THR A 118 9.21 -9.39 10.57
C THR A 118 9.65 -8.09 9.91
N ILE A 119 8.90 -7.01 10.16
CA ILE A 119 9.17 -5.70 9.56
C ILE A 119 10.55 -5.13 9.93
N PHE A 120 11.13 -5.61 11.03
CA PHE A 120 12.48 -5.25 11.46
C PHE A 120 13.57 -5.79 10.52
N ARG A 121 13.31 -6.92 9.85
CA ARG A 121 14.28 -7.64 8.99
C ARG A 121 14.04 -7.42 7.50
N LEU A 122 13.00 -6.67 7.14
CA LEU A 122 12.62 -6.47 5.75
C LEU A 122 13.60 -5.51 5.05
N ASP A 123 14.09 -5.92 3.87
CA ASP A 123 14.75 -5.00 2.95
C ASP A 123 13.72 -4.02 2.40
N LYS A 124 13.97 -2.71 2.55
CA LYS A 124 13.00 -1.65 2.26
C LYS A 124 13.24 -0.99 0.90
N HIS A 125 14.19 -1.48 0.10
CA HIS A 125 14.51 -0.93 -1.21
C HIS A 125 13.61 -1.50 -2.33
N PHE A 126 12.30 -1.49 -2.11
CA PHE A 126 11.31 -2.06 -3.01
C PHE A 126 11.10 -1.24 -4.30
N PHE A 127 11.37 0.06 -4.25
CA PHE A 127 10.96 1.02 -5.27
C PHE A 127 12.14 1.50 -6.13
N PRO A 128 11.91 2.05 -7.34
CA PRO A 128 12.97 2.60 -8.17
C PRO A 128 13.57 3.86 -7.54
N ASN A 129 14.87 4.08 -7.69
CA ASN A 129 15.50 5.29 -7.13
C ASN A 129 15.06 6.57 -7.86
N LYS A 130 14.62 6.46 -9.12
CA LYS A 130 14.10 7.53 -9.96
C LYS A 130 13.04 6.98 -10.90
N LEU A 131 12.03 7.78 -11.21
CA LEU A 131 11.01 7.43 -12.20
C LEU A 131 11.50 7.72 -13.63
N PRO A 132 11.10 6.89 -14.62
CA PRO A 132 11.32 7.21 -16.03
C PRO A 132 10.60 8.52 -16.42
N ALA A 133 11.26 9.36 -17.24
CA ALA A 133 10.70 10.66 -17.63
C ALA A 133 9.37 10.55 -18.39
N ARG A 134 9.27 9.56 -19.29
CA ARG A 134 8.06 9.32 -20.08
C ARG A 134 6.91 8.78 -19.21
N PHE A 135 7.21 7.94 -18.23
CA PHE A 135 6.23 7.51 -17.22
C PHE A 135 5.65 8.71 -16.47
N MET A 136 6.50 9.59 -15.92
CA MET A 136 6.03 10.77 -15.17
C MET A 136 5.12 11.66 -16.02
N ARG A 137 5.53 11.93 -17.26
CA ARG A 137 4.73 12.75 -18.18
C ARG A 137 3.35 12.14 -18.45
N ILE A 138 3.28 10.85 -18.77
CA ILE A 138 1.99 10.17 -19.02
C ILE A 138 1.14 10.16 -17.74
N PHE A 139 1.75 9.93 -16.58
CA PHE A 139 1.04 9.94 -15.31
C PHE A 139 0.37 11.29 -15.03
N ASP A 140 1.15 12.38 -15.13
CA ASP A 140 0.66 13.75 -14.95
C ASP A 140 -0.46 14.09 -15.96
N GLU A 141 -0.25 13.76 -17.24
CA GLU A 141 -1.24 13.99 -18.31
C GLU A 141 -2.55 13.25 -18.04
N VAL A 142 -2.50 12.01 -17.54
CA VAL A 142 -3.70 11.21 -17.30
C VAL A 142 -4.43 11.67 -16.04
N LEU A 143 -3.69 12.01 -14.97
CA LEU A 143 -4.26 12.60 -13.76
C LEU A 143 -5.06 13.87 -14.07
N TYR A 144 -4.47 14.76 -14.87
CA TYR A 144 -5.13 15.99 -15.27
C TYR A 144 -6.37 15.73 -16.14
N ASN A 145 -6.20 14.98 -17.23
CA ASN A 145 -7.24 14.84 -18.27
C ASN A 145 -8.45 13.99 -17.84
N TYR A 146 -8.28 13.05 -16.91
CA TYR A 146 -9.34 12.09 -16.57
C TYR A 146 -9.78 12.13 -15.11
N TYR A 147 -8.99 12.75 -14.23
CA TYR A 147 -9.28 12.80 -12.80
C TYR A 147 -9.32 14.23 -12.26
N GLU A 148 -9.15 15.24 -13.13
CA GLU A 148 -9.17 16.67 -12.78
C GLU A 148 -8.18 17.02 -11.65
N VAL A 149 -7.11 16.23 -11.54
CA VAL A 149 -6.06 16.44 -10.54
C VAL A 149 -5.04 17.42 -11.10
N GLU A 150 -5.14 18.68 -10.67
CA GLU A 150 -4.25 19.76 -11.06
C GLU A 150 -3.04 19.91 -10.13
N ASP A 151 -1.99 20.56 -10.62
CA ASP A 151 -0.81 20.97 -9.83
C ASP A 151 -0.10 19.84 -9.05
N VAL A 152 -0.14 18.61 -9.58
CA VAL A 152 0.68 17.51 -9.09
C VAL A 152 1.97 17.46 -9.88
N ASN A 153 3.09 17.59 -9.16
CA ASN A 153 4.40 17.30 -9.71
C ASN A 153 4.80 15.89 -9.25
N ILE A 154 4.54 14.89 -10.08
CA ILE A 154 4.77 13.48 -9.70
C ILE A 154 6.23 13.21 -9.34
N LYS A 155 7.19 13.89 -9.98
CA LYS A 155 8.60 13.78 -9.62
C LYS A 155 8.84 14.18 -8.16
N SER A 156 8.37 15.36 -7.77
CA SER A 156 8.52 15.89 -6.41
C SER A 156 7.77 15.02 -5.40
N LEU A 157 6.52 14.62 -5.72
CA LEU A 157 5.74 13.71 -4.89
C LEU A 157 6.50 12.42 -4.64
N TYR A 158 7.07 11.82 -5.69
CA TYR A 158 7.79 10.57 -5.59
C TYR A 158 9.08 10.68 -4.76
N GLU A 159 9.82 11.78 -4.89
CA GLU A 159 11.01 12.06 -4.07
C GLU A 159 10.63 12.20 -2.58
N ILE A 160 9.51 12.87 -2.28
CA ILE A 160 8.97 13.00 -0.92
C ILE A 160 8.50 11.64 -0.40
N PHE A 161 7.79 10.86 -1.20
CA PHE A 161 7.37 9.49 -0.88
C PHE A 161 8.57 8.64 -0.48
N LEU A 162 9.61 8.55 -1.31
CA LEU A 162 10.79 7.75 -1.02
C LEU A 162 11.47 8.20 0.28
N LYS A 163 11.61 9.51 0.49
CA LYS A 163 12.21 10.08 1.70
C LYS A 163 11.40 9.72 2.95
N ASN A 164 10.08 9.91 2.90
CA ASN A 164 9.21 9.72 4.06
C ASN A 164 8.97 8.24 4.35
N PHE A 165 8.85 7.40 3.31
CA PHE A 165 8.83 5.94 3.44
C PHE A 165 10.11 5.43 4.09
N PHE A 166 11.28 5.82 3.56
CA PHE A 166 12.56 5.45 4.15
C PHE A 166 12.64 5.91 5.60
N PHE A 167 12.28 7.16 5.88
CA PHE A 167 12.29 7.68 7.24
C PHE A 167 11.38 6.87 8.16
N LEU A 168 10.12 6.62 7.78
CA LEU A 168 9.14 5.85 8.56
C LEU A 168 9.72 4.52 9.05
N TYR A 169 10.41 3.80 8.15
CA TYR A 169 10.97 2.49 8.44
C TYR A 169 12.42 2.49 8.93
N LYS A 170 13.13 3.62 8.86
CA LYS A 170 14.47 3.77 9.45
C LYS A 170 14.35 3.75 10.97
N TRP A 171 15.21 2.97 11.63
CA TRP A 171 15.19 2.79 13.09
C TRP A 171 13.84 2.32 13.64
N TYR A 172 13.11 1.52 12.87
CA TYR A 172 11.76 1.05 13.22
C TYR A 172 11.65 0.47 14.66
N PRO A 173 12.58 -0.38 15.17
CA PRO A 173 12.51 -0.84 16.56
C PRO A 173 12.54 0.29 17.58
N ILE A 174 13.40 1.29 17.39
CA ILE A 174 13.55 2.44 18.28
C ILE A 174 12.27 3.27 18.25
N LYS A 175 11.73 3.56 17.05
CA LYS A 175 10.48 4.30 16.89
C LYS A 175 9.29 3.57 17.49
N THR A 176 9.28 2.25 17.39
CA THR A 176 8.26 1.41 18.01
C THR A 176 8.27 1.60 19.53
N VAL A 177 9.41 1.43 20.19
CA VAL A 177 9.53 1.67 21.64
C VAL A 177 9.14 3.11 22.00
N ALA A 178 9.67 4.10 21.27
CA ALA A 178 9.40 5.51 21.51
C ALA A 178 7.91 5.85 21.37
N SER A 179 7.20 5.27 20.40
CA SER A 179 5.76 5.51 20.20
C SER A 179 4.91 5.00 21.37
N TYR A 180 5.30 3.89 22.00
CA TYR A 180 4.61 3.36 23.17
C TYR A 180 4.92 4.20 24.42
N VAL A 181 6.18 4.60 24.62
CA VAL A 181 6.57 5.52 25.70
C VAL A 181 5.82 6.84 25.58
N LEU A 182 5.77 7.43 24.39
CA LEU A 182 5.09 8.69 24.12
C LEU A 182 3.58 8.56 24.38
N TYR A 183 2.95 7.45 23.98
CA TYR A 183 1.54 7.19 24.28
C TYR A 183 1.28 7.18 25.78
N VAL A 184 2.12 6.51 26.57
CA VAL A 184 1.98 6.45 28.04
C VAL A 184 2.20 7.82 28.69
N VAL A 185 3.33 8.48 28.38
CA VAL A 185 3.70 9.77 28.99
C VAL A 185 2.71 10.88 28.62
N SER A 186 2.14 10.82 27.43
CA SER A 186 1.13 11.79 26.99
C SER A 186 -0.29 11.48 27.49
N LEU A 187 -0.47 10.45 28.31
CA LEU A 187 -1.77 9.96 28.76
C LEU A 187 -2.73 9.69 27.59
N GLY A 188 -2.19 9.13 26.51
CA GLY A 188 -2.93 8.79 25.30
C GLY A 188 -3.14 9.92 24.31
N LYS A 189 -2.70 11.16 24.58
CA LYS A 189 -2.84 12.29 23.64
C LYS A 189 -2.12 12.06 22.31
N PHE A 190 -0.99 11.35 22.31
CA PHE A 190 -0.24 11.01 21.12
C PHE A 190 -0.28 9.50 20.87
N ASN A 191 -1.12 9.05 19.93
CA ASN A 191 -1.30 7.64 19.60
C ASN A 191 -0.57 7.23 18.31
N TYR A 192 0.75 7.31 18.32
CA TYR A 192 1.58 6.82 17.21
C TYR A 192 1.82 5.30 17.27
N LYS A 193 1.54 4.65 18.39
CA LYS A 193 1.74 3.20 18.56
C LYS A 193 0.92 2.35 17.58
N ASP A 194 -0.10 2.93 16.95
CA ASP A 194 -0.94 2.20 16.00
C ASP A 194 -0.24 1.99 14.65
N TYR A 195 0.74 2.83 14.31
CA TYR A 195 1.59 2.72 13.12
C TYR A 195 2.75 1.71 13.29
N PHE A 196 2.99 1.23 14.52
CA PHE A 196 4.15 0.40 14.84
C PHE A 196 3.76 -0.95 15.45
N ILE A 197 4.47 -2.00 15.04
CA ILE A 197 4.27 -3.36 15.56
C ILE A 197 5.37 -3.68 16.56
N PHE A 198 4.99 -3.66 17.83
CA PHE A 198 5.87 -4.05 18.93
C PHE A 198 6.10 -5.56 18.98
N ARG A 199 5.02 -6.33 18.79
CA ARG A 199 5.04 -7.79 18.77
C ARG A 199 4.20 -8.28 17.61
N THR A 200 4.76 -9.18 16.80
CA THR A 200 4.02 -9.85 15.73
C THR A 200 2.77 -10.53 16.31
N PRO A 201 1.58 -10.28 15.77
CA PRO A 201 0.35 -10.89 16.26
C PRO A 201 0.32 -12.40 16.00
N SER A 202 -0.57 -13.13 16.68
CA SER A 202 -0.88 -14.52 16.30
C SER A 202 -1.43 -14.55 14.88
N LEU A 203 -1.18 -15.64 14.15
CA LEU A 203 -1.74 -15.84 12.82
C LEU A 203 -3.26 -16.02 12.86
N ASP A 204 -3.81 -16.43 14.00
CA ASP A 204 -5.26 -16.58 14.22
C ASP A 204 -6.02 -15.27 13.94
N ILE A 205 -5.34 -14.12 14.10
CA ILE A 205 -5.92 -12.81 13.81
C ILE A 205 -6.45 -12.71 12.37
N LEU A 206 -5.84 -13.42 11.41
CA LEU A 206 -6.31 -13.45 10.03
C LEU A 206 -7.64 -14.19 9.90
N ASN A 207 -7.84 -15.26 10.66
CA ASN A 207 -9.11 -15.99 10.72
C ASN A 207 -10.17 -15.18 11.48
N ASP A 208 -9.81 -14.63 12.65
CA ASP A 208 -10.70 -13.82 13.47
C ASP A 208 -11.22 -12.60 12.69
N PHE A 209 -10.34 -11.98 11.90
CA PHE A 209 -10.67 -10.87 11.03
C PHE A 209 -11.26 -11.31 9.70
N GLY A 210 -11.47 -12.61 9.45
CA GLY A 210 -11.98 -13.12 8.17
C GLY A 210 -11.12 -12.75 6.94
N ILE A 211 -9.88 -12.32 7.17
CA ILE A 211 -8.93 -11.95 6.13
C ILE A 211 -8.38 -13.21 5.46
N GLU A 212 -8.22 -14.32 6.21
CA GLU A 212 -7.70 -15.58 5.66
C GLU A 212 -8.53 -16.08 4.47
N THR A 213 -9.86 -16.05 4.60
CA THR A 213 -10.80 -16.49 3.56
C THR A 213 -10.73 -15.56 2.36
N LEU A 214 -10.91 -14.25 2.58
CA LEU A 214 -10.87 -13.24 1.50
C LEU A 214 -9.53 -13.24 0.77
N TRP A 215 -8.42 -13.46 1.48
CA TRP A 215 -7.08 -13.53 0.91
C TRP A 215 -6.94 -14.70 -0.07
N LYS A 216 -7.42 -15.89 0.31
CA LYS A 216 -7.41 -17.09 -0.56
C LYS A 216 -8.30 -16.89 -1.78
N GLU A 217 -9.54 -16.46 -1.56
CA GLU A 217 -10.49 -16.17 -2.64
C GLU A 217 -9.93 -15.12 -3.60
N SER A 218 -9.29 -14.07 -3.08
CA SER A 218 -8.69 -13.02 -3.91
C SER A 218 -7.55 -13.55 -4.78
N LEU A 219 -6.72 -14.46 -4.27
CA LEU A 219 -5.64 -15.11 -5.02
C LEU A 219 -6.20 -16.06 -6.09
N ASP A 220 -7.20 -16.87 -5.75
CA ASP A 220 -7.79 -17.82 -6.69
C ASP A 220 -8.52 -17.10 -7.85
N GLU A 221 -9.27 -16.04 -7.53
CA GLU A 221 -9.99 -15.24 -8.53
C GLU A 221 -9.05 -14.46 -9.45
N ILE A 222 -7.97 -13.87 -8.92
CA ILE A 222 -7.08 -13.05 -9.73
C ILE A 222 -6.22 -13.90 -10.68
N ASP A 223 -5.83 -15.11 -10.27
CA ASP A 223 -5.13 -16.05 -11.14
C ASP A 223 -6.00 -16.42 -12.35
N GLN A 224 -7.31 -16.61 -12.15
CA GLN A 224 -8.28 -16.83 -13.23
C GLN A 224 -8.37 -15.59 -14.14
N LEU A 225 -8.57 -14.41 -13.57
CA LEU A 225 -8.71 -13.16 -14.33
C LEU A 225 -7.48 -12.83 -15.17
N LEU A 226 -6.27 -13.07 -14.66
CA LEU A 226 -5.04 -12.84 -15.41
C LEU A 226 -4.88 -13.84 -16.54
N SER A 227 -5.27 -15.11 -16.35
CA SER A 227 -5.24 -16.11 -17.42
C SER A 227 -6.17 -15.79 -18.61
N GLU A 228 -7.22 -15.00 -18.37
CA GLU A 228 -8.20 -14.60 -19.39
C GLU A 228 -7.88 -13.26 -20.09
N LYS A 229 -7.12 -12.36 -19.42
CA LYS A 229 -6.95 -10.96 -19.86
C LYS A 229 -5.52 -10.53 -20.15
N PHE A 230 -4.52 -11.30 -19.72
CA PHE A 230 -3.09 -11.00 -19.89
C PHE A 230 -2.34 -12.19 -20.50
#